data_AF-A0A9P8LG44-F1
#
_entry.id   AF-A0A9P8LG44-F1
#
_cell.length_a   1.000
_cell.length_b   1.000
_cell.length_c   1.000
_cell.angle_alpha   90.00
_cell.angle_beta   90.00
_cell.angle_gamma   90.00
#
_symmetry.space_group_name_H-M   'P 1'
#
loop_
_entity.id
_entity.type
_entity.pdbx_description
1 polymer ?
#
loop_
_entity_poly.entity_id
_entity_poly.type
_entity_poly.pdbx_seq_one_letter_code
_entity_poly.pdbx_strand_id
1 'polypeptide(L)'
;MEYPGQELSQESALVQPDDKQDVSNLVRVLKELSSDLKLERYTTSVERFIRLLEISEPADRSNVHILHEDKVADYFGRCAEFSKPIFTPGNGGEKSSITIQRLFEFFKNAGLSHTEVDVQDPSNPETEYNYSRKTMAQVREAFGLDLLQRTSQGILWNILDLANHTFENVTPAGLTTDATQFLKHIKVFRGGTAHRDEQDLNQRSWKCLESWLLLSMQHSISLPHQDGSGLCTWVKSGQGRKLWLICYSMTDDEKEEYGRQGPSFCGGRWLRLWLHPGDTLFMPSSTVHAVYTDLDGICVGGHFLLPRFLLDCLAAIWFEIHNDIVTNDHDPGWIRKSLHDIRRMIEIDNGCFGEESPRIVQRCQVGISLVYLVYYINFLQLILYRMDTPACNCKSSCTGRCGCSKSKLKCMRSCHGGTRCPGGAGAKRDGGNCLANERAKKLRTASAILATR
;
A
#
# COMPACT_ATOMS: atom_id res chain seq x y z
N MET A 1 -29.27 -11.98 10.91
CA MET A 1 -30.35 -10.99 10.68
C MET A 1 -29.93 -10.18 9.47
N GLU A 2 -30.55 -10.43 8.31
CA GLU A 2 -30.44 -9.55 7.16
C GLU A 2 -31.16 -8.24 7.52
N TYR A 3 -30.46 -7.11 7.45
CA TYR A 3 -31.01 -5.80 7.77
C TYR A 3 -31.31 -5.03 6.49
N PRO A 4 -32.56 -4.58 6.29
CA PRO A 4 -32.89 -3.56 5.31
C PRO A 4 -32.58 -2.21 5.97
N GLY A 5 -31.34 -1.73 5.84
CA GLY A 5 -31.14 -0.27 5.90
C GLY A 5 -32.02 0.33 4.81
N GLN A 6 -32.70 1.45 5.04
CA GLN A 6 -33.43 2.14 3.97
C GLN A 6 -32.42 2.54 2.90
N GLU A 7 -32.31 1.65 1.91
CA GLU A 7 -31.47 1.75 0.75
C GLU A 7 -31.90 2.98 -0.04
N LEU A 8 -30.92 3.71 -0.57
CA LEU A 8 -31.19 4.72 -1.59
C LEU A 8 -32.03 4.05 -2.68
N SER A 9 -33.25 4.54 -2.89
CA SER A 9 -34.11 4.15 -4.01
C SER A 9 -33.65 4.90 -5.25
N GLN A 10 -32.44 4.60 -5.74
CA GLN A 10 -32.01 4.99 -7.06
C GLN A 10 -31.06 3.93 -7.61
N GLU A 11 -31.55 3.16 -8.57
CA GLU A 11 -30.77 2.36 -9.52
C GLU A 11 -29.70 3.20 -10.27
N SER A 12 -29.67 4.54 -10.10
CA SER A 12 -28.76 5.45 -10.81
C SER A 12 -27.43 5.77 -10.10
N ALA A 13 -27.19 5.33 -8.86
CA ALA A 13 -25.95 5.66 -8.14
C ALA A 13 -24.77 4.71 -8.42
N LEU A 14 -25.04 3.53 -9.00
CA LEU A 14 -24.02 2.52 -9.33
C LEU A 14 -24.00 2.17 -10.82
N VAL A 15 -25.14 2.27 -11.50
CA VAL A 15 -25.25 1.87 -12.91
C VAL A 15 -24.79 3.03 -13.77
N GLN A 16 -23.49 3.08 -14.05
CA GLN A 16 -23.00 3.79 -15.23
C GLN A 16 -23.44 2.98 -16.45
N PRO A 17 -24.24 3.53 -17.38
CA PRO A 17 -24.72 2.80 -18.54
C PRO A 17 -23.53 2.40 -19.44
N ASP A 18 -23.44 1.10 -19.73
CA ASP A 18 -22.56 0.42 -20.71
C ASP A 18 -21.15 -0.09 -20.28
N ASP A 19 -21.05 -0.62 -19.06
CA ASP A 19 -19.90 -1.32 -18.46
C ASP A 19 -19.03 -2.21 -19.38
N LYS A 20 -19.64 -2.99 -20.29
CA LYS A 20 -18.88 -3.88 -21.19
C LYS A 20 -18.23 -3.13 -22.35
N GLN A 21 -18.92 -2.10 -22.86
CA GLN A 21 -18.38 -1.24 -23.90
C GLN A 21 -17.26 -0.37 -23.33
N ASP A 22 -17.41 0.08 -22.08
CA ASP A 22 -16.38 0.83 -21.35
C ASP A 22 -15.12 0.01 -21.07
N VAL A 23 -15.24 -1.24 -20.63
CA VAL A 23 -14.08 -2.13 -20.45
C VAL A 23 -13.37 -2.38 -21.78
N SER A 24 -14.12 -2.72 -22.84
CA SER A 24 -13.53 -3.00 -24.15
C SER A 24 -12.82 -1.78 -24.74
N ASN A 25 -13.41 -0.59 -24.58
CA ASN A 25 -12.81 0.68 -24.98
C ASN A 25 -11.53 0.97 -24.17
N LEU A 26 -11.55 0.77 -22.86
CA LEU A 26 -10.39 0.98 -22.00
C LEU A 26 -9.25 0.02 -22.33
N VAL A 27 -9.55 -1.27 -22.57
CA VAL A 27 -8.54 -2.26 -23.01
C VAL A 27 -7.89 -1.82 -24.32
N ARG A 28 -8.67 -1.30 -25.28
CA ARG A 28 -8.13 -0.76 -26.54
C ARG A 28 -7.20 0.42 -26.29
N VAL A 29 -7.65 1.41 -25.52
CA VAL A 29 -6.86 2.62 -25.20
C VAL A 29 -5.53 2.25 -24.52
N LEU A 30 -5.56 1.34 -23.53
CA LEU A 30 -4.37 0.90 -22.83
C LEU A 30 -3.38 0.18 -23.75
N LYS A 31 -3.87 -0.68 -24.66
CA LYS A 31 -3.02 -1.39 -25.64
C LYS A 31 -2.36 -0.42 -26.63
N GLU A 32 -3.13 0.53 -27.16
CA GLU A 32 -2.62 1.58 -28.06
C GLU A 32 -1.54 2.41 -27.35
N LEU A 33 -1.84 2.91 -26.16
CA LEU A 33 -0.92 3.72 -25.37
C LEU A 33 0.37 2.96 -25.00
N SER A 34 0.26 1.69 -24.61
CA SER A 34 1.41 0.84 -24.31
C SER A 34 2.31 0.64 -25.54
N SER A 35 1.72 0.45 -26.72
CA SER A 35 2.44 0.32 -27.99
C SER A 35 3.17 1.60 -28.38
N ASP A 36 2.55 2.76 -28.11
CA ASP A 36 3.12 4.07 -28.44
C ASP A 36 4.27 4.46 -27.50
N LEU A 37 4.12 4.21 -26.20
CA LEU A 37 5.11 4.56 -25.17
C LEU A 37 6.38 3.72 -25.26
N LYS A 38 6.25 2.42 -25.59
CA LYS A 38 7.36 1.45 -25.63
C LYS A 38 8.20 1.41 -24.35
N LEU A 39 7.58 1.71 -23.21
CA LEU A 39 8.17 1.57 -21.90
C LEU A 39 7.92 0.14 -21.40
N GLU A 40 8.98 -0.64 -21.18
CA GLU A 40 8.91 -2.05 -20.76
C GLU A 40 8.04 -2.22 -19.52
N ARG A 41 8.37 -1.49 -18.44
CA ARG A 41 7.63 -1.53 -17.17
C ARG A 41 6.16 -1.15 -17.33
N TYR A 42 5.87 -0.11 -18.14
CA TYR A 42 4.49 0.30 -18.40
C TYR A 42 3.73 -0.78 -19.16
N THR A 43 4.37 -1.41 -20.14
CA THR A 43 3.78 -2.50 -20.94
C THR A 43 3.40 -3.68 -20.04
N THR A 44 4.32 -4.13 -19.19
CA THR A 44 4.04 -5.16 -18.17
C THR A 44 2.89 -4.76 -17.25
N SER A 45 2.83 -3.49 -16.84
CA SER A 45 1.75 -2.99 -15.97
C SER A 45 0.39 -3.00 -16.68
N VAL A 46 0.35 -2.57 -17.95
CA VAL A 46 -0.85 -2.60 -18.78
C VAL A 46 -1.34 -4.03 -18.98
N GLU A 47 -0.47 -4.96 -19.34
CA GLU A 47 -0.84 -6.36 -19.56
C GLU A 47 -1.47 -6.99 -18.30
N ARG A 48 -0.87 -6.74 -17.13
CA ARG A 48 -1.39 -7.23 -15.85
C ARG A 48 -2.70 -6.56 -15.47
N PHE A 49 -2.81 -5.24 -15.65
CA PHE A 49 -4.03 -4.51 -15.34
C PHE A 49 -5.20 -4.93 -16.25
N ILE A 50 -4.96 -5.17 -17.53
CA ILE A 50 -5.97 -5.67 -18.48
C ILE A 50 -6.52 -7.02 -18.02
N ARG A 51 -5.67 -7.95 -17.57
CA ARG A 51 -6.13 -9.25 -17.05
C ARG A 51 -7.08 -9.08 -15.87
N LEU A 52 -6.77 -8.18 -14.95
CA LEU A 52 -7.63 -7.87 -13.81
C LEU A 52 -8.96 -7.24 -14.25
N LEU A 53 -8.89 -6.31 -15.20
CA LEU A 53 -10.06 -5.64 -15.74
C LEU A 53 -11.02 -6.63 -16.41
N GLU A 54 -10.49 -7.59 -17.17
CA GLU A 54 -11.25 -8.63 -17.87
C GLU A 54 -11.95 -9.61 -16.92
N ILE A 55 -11.35 -9.92 -15.76
CA ILE A 55 -11.97 -10.81 -14.74
C ILE A 55 -12.84 -10.04 -13.73
N SER A 56 -12.79 -8.71 -13.72
CA SER A 56 -13.54 -7.91 -12.78
C SER A 56 -15.04 -7.93 -13.06
N GLU A 57 -15.84 -7.80 -12.01
CA GLU A 57 -17.28 -7.57 -12.05
C GLU A 57 -17.60 -6.15 -11.56
N PRO A 58 -18.70 -5.54 -12.00
CA PRO A 58 -19.03 -4.19 -11.57
C PRO A 58 -19.37 -4.15 -10.08
N ALA A 59 -19.10 -3.01 -9.45
CA ALA A 59 -19.49 -2.77 -8.07
C ALA A 59 -21.02 -2.78 -7.91
N ASP A 60 -21.51 -3.61 -7.00
CA ASP A 60 -22.92 -3.70 -6.64
C ASP A 60 -23.10 -3.99 -5.14
N ARG A 61 -24.34 -4.06 -4.67
CA ARG A 61 -24.63 -4.28 -3.23
C ARG A 61 -24.14 -5.63 -2.69
N SER A 62 -23.84 -6.59 -3.57
CA SER A 62 -23.31 -7.89 -3.17
C SER A 62 -21.82 -7.82 -2.81
N ASN A 63 -21.06 -6.90 -3.42
CA ASN A 63 -19.60 -6.81 -3.30
C ASN A 63 -19.09 -5.51 -2.65
N VAL A 64 -19.91 -4.45 -2.57
CA VAL A 64 -19.59 -3.18 -1.87
C VAL A 64 -20.78 -2.70 -1.02
N HIS A 65 -20.49 -2.10 0.14
CA HIS A 65 -21.50 -1.38 0.92
C HIS A 65 -21.70 0.02 0.37
N ILE A 66 -22.93 0.39 0.02
CA ILE A 66 -23.20 1.72 -0.55
C ILE A 66 -24.00 2.51 0.46
N LEU A 67 -23.35 3.52 1.01
CA LEU A 67 -23.87 4.32 2.11
C LEU A 67 -23.87 5.79 1.73
N HIS A 68 -24.79 6.54 2.29
CA HIS A 68 -24.66 8.00 2.30
C HIS A 68 -23.61 8.40 3.36
N GLU A 69 -22.90 9.51 3.15
CA GLU A 69 -21.76 9.92 4.01
C GLU A 69 -22.16 10.04 5.50
N ASP A 70 -23.38 10.54 5.78
CA ASP A 70 -23.92 10.68 7.13
C ASP A 70 -24.19 9.34 7.85
N LYS A 71 -24.21 8.22 7.13
CA LYS A 71 -24.43 6.87 7.69
C LYS A 71 -23.14 6.13 8.01
N VAL A 72 -21.98 6.63 7.57
CA VAL A 72 -20.70 5.94 7.73
C VAL A 72 -20.31 5.82 9.21
N ALA A 73 -20.48 6.89 10.01
CA ALA A 73 -20.16 6.85 11.45
C ALA A 73 -20.99 5.79 12.18
N ASP A 74 -22.29 5.75 11.87
CA ASP A 74 -23.22 4.80 12.45
C ASP A 74 -22.92 3.36 12.02
N TYR A 75 -22.54 3.15 10.75
CA TYR A 75 -22.03 1.87 10.28
C TYR A 75 -20.82 1.42 11.10
N PHE A 76 -19.79 2.25 11.27
CA PHE A 76 -18.62 1.88 12.06
C PHE A 76 -18.92 1.67 13.55
N GLY A 77 -19.89 2.40 14.11
CA GLY A 77 -20.31 2.25 15.51
C GLY A 77 -21.08 0.95 15.79
N ARG A 78 -21.81 0.42 14.80
CA ARG A 78 -22.69 -0.75 14.96
C ARG A 78 -22.17 -2.02 14.31
N CYS A 79 -21.30 -1.89 13.29
CA CYS A 79 -20.94 -3.04 12.50
C CYS A 79 -19.97 -3.96 13.24
N ALA A 80 -20.34 -5.23 13.29
CA ALA A 80 -19.51 -6.28 13.87
C ALA A 80 -18.29 -6.60 12.99
N GLU A 81 -18.29 -6.26 11.70
CA GLU A 81 -17.23 -6.57 10.75
C GLU A 81 -17.10 -5.49 9.66
N PHE A 82 -15.87 -5.12 9.30
CA PHE A 82 -15.60 -4.27 8.14
C PHE A 82 -14.75 -5.08 7.16
N SER A 83 -15.41 -6.02 6.46
CA SER A 83 -14.77 -6.98 5.57
C SER A 83 -15.00 -6.67 4.08
N LYS A 84 -15.88 -5.72 3.77
CA LYS A 84 -16.15 -5.22 2.42
C LYS A 84 -15.89 -3.73 2.33
N PRO A 85 -15.48 -3.21 1.16
CA PRO A 85 -15.37 -1.77 0.95
C PRO A 85 -16.71 -1.07 1.18
N ILE A 86 -16.63 0.21 1.58
CA ILE A 86 -17.78 1.12 1.60
C ILE A 86 -17.56 2.16 0.52
N PHE A 87 -18.55 2.34 -0.33
CA PHE A 87 -18.62 3.42 -1.30
C PHE A 87 -19.68 4.42 -0.86
N THR A 88 -19.32 5.69 -0.84
CA THR A 88 -20.26 6.80 -0.64
C THR A 88 -20.25 7.67 -1.90
N PRO A 89 -21.33 7.65 -2.70
CA PRO A 89 -21.44 8.52 -3.86
C PRO A 89 -21.36 9.99 -3.44
N GLY A 90 -20.65 10.79 -4.21
CA GLY A 90 -20.66 12.24 -4.05
C GLY A 90 -22.01 12.84 -4.42
N ASN A 91 -22.34 13.98 -3.83
CA ASN A 91 -23.47 14.80 -4.26
C ASN A 91 -23.06 15.48 -5.58
N GLY A 92 -23.30 14.82 -6.72
CA GLY A 92 -22.80 15.13 -8.08
C GLY A 92 -23.15 16.51 -8.69
N GLY A 93 -23.07 17.59 -7.92
CA GLY A 93 -23.30 18.97 -8.33
C GLY A 93 -22.41 20.02 -7.66
N GLU A 94 -21.69 19.69 -6.57
CA GLU A 94 -20.75 20.64 -5.96
C GLU A 94 -19.37 20.56 -6.62
N LYS A 95 -18.85 21.72 -7.07
CA LYS A 95 -17.44 21.80 -7.48
C LYS A 95 -16.56 21.51 -6.26
N SER A 96 -15.87 20.38 -6.32
CA SER A 96 -14.88 19.99 -5.32
C SER A 96 -13.85 21.10 -5.11
N SER A 97 -13.61 21.44 -3.85
CA SER A 97 -12.56 22.39 -3.44
C SER A 97 -11.17 21.75 -3.48
N ILE A 98 -11.08 20.45 -3.71
CA ILE A 98 -9.85 19.66 -3.82
C ILE A 98 -9.46 19.61 -5.30
N THR A 99 -8.48 20.43 -5.70
CA THR A 99 -8.05 20.54 -7.10
C THR A 99 -6.53 20.56 -7.21
N ILE A 100 -6.02 20.09 -8.36
CA ILE A 100 -4.58 20.08 -8.67
C ILE A 100 -4.03 21.51 -8.67
N GLN A 101 -4.81 22.47 -9.18
CA GLN A 101 -4.42 23.87 -9.21
C GLN A 101 -4.18 24.42 -7.80
N ARG A 102 -5.08 24.18 -6.84
CA ARG A 102 -4.91 24.65 -5.46
C ARG A 102 -3.70 24.03 -4.78
N LEU A 103 -3.40 22.74 -5.06
CA LEU A 103 -2.18 22.10 -4.58
C LEU A 103 -0.93 22.84 -5.09
N PHE A 104 -0.84 23.09 -6.39
CA PHE A 104 0.32 23.78 -6.96
C PHE A 104 0.43 25.24 -6.51
N GLU A 105 -0.70 25.93 -6.34
CA GLU A 105 -0.73 27.28 -5.75
C GLU A 105 -0.22 27.28 -4.31
N PHE A 106 -0.60 26.30 -3.50
CA PHE A 106 -0.06 26.13 -2.14
C PHE A 106 1.46 25.97 -2.15
N PHE A 107 2.00 25.03 -2.92
CA PHE A 107 3.46 24.82 -2.99
C PHE A 107 4.21 26.03 -3.53
N LYS A 108 3.62 26.78 -4.49
CA LYS A 108 4.18 28.03 -4.99
C LYS A 108 4.21 29.11 -3.91
N ASN A 109 3.06 29.37 -3.29
CA ASN A 109 2.89 30.48 -2.34
C ASN A 109 3.63 30.24 -1.02
N ALA A 110 3.77 28.98 -0.61
CA ALA A 110 4.55 28.59 0.57
C ALA A 110 6.07 28.57 0.33
N GLY A 111 6.55 28.84 -0.89
CA GLY A 111 7.98 28.76 -1.23
C GLY A 111 8.53 27.33 -1.28
N LEU A 112 7.66 26.33 -1.43
CA LEU A 112 7.98 24.90 -1.36
C LEU A 112 8.15 24.25 -2.75
N SER A 113 8.34 25.04 -3.80
CA SER A 113 8.44 24.52 -5.18
C SER A 113 9.65 23.59 -5.40
N HIS A 114 10.69 23.71 -4.57
CA HIS A 114 11.88 22.85 -4.61
C HIS A 114 11.77 21.59 -3.76
N THR A 115 10.66 21.38 -3.05
CA THR A 115 10.42 20.15 -2.29
C THR A 115 10.49 18.95 -3.22
N GLU A 116 11.36 17.98 -2.88
CA GLU A 116 11.42 16.68 -3.56
C GLU A 116 10.28 15.77 -3.07
N VAL A 117 9.62 15.11 -4.01
CA VAL A 117 8.61 14.08 -3.77
C VAL A 117 8.97 12.82 -4.54
N ASP A 118 8.58 11.67 -4.01
CA ASP A 118 8.71 10.39 -4.71
C ASP A 118 7.55 10.26 -5.71
N VAL A 119 7.89 9.93 -6.96
CA VAL A 119 6.92 9.67 -8.02
C VAL A 119 7.11 8.24 -8.51
N GLN A 120 6.03 7.48 -8.71
CA GLN A 120 6.12 6.26 -9.49
C GLN A 120 6.39 6.64 -10.95
N ASP A 121 7.52 6.16 -11.48
CA ASP A 121 8.05 6.58 -12.77
C ASP A 121 8.12 5.38 -13.72
N PRO A 122 7.15 5.21 -14.64
CA PRO A 122 7.09 4.05 -15.51
C PRO A 122 8.22 4.02 -16.55
N SER A 123 8.98 5.11 -16.70
CA SER A 123 10.18 5.14 -17.54
C SER A 123 11.37 4.40 -16.91
N ASN A 124 11.33 4.12 -15.60
CA ASN A 124 12.42 3.41 -14.94
C ASN A 124 12.48 1.94 -15.42
N PRO A 125 13.68 1.40 -15.69
CA PRO A 125 13.84 -0.02 -16.06
C PRO A 125 13.24 -0.95 -15.01
N GLU A 126 12.74 -2.14 -15.40
CA GLU A 126 12.16 -3.11 -14.45
C GLU A 126 13.12 -3.53 -13.32
N THR A 127 14.43 -3.50 -13.61
CA THR A 127 15.49 -3.85 -12.65
C THR A 127 15.75 -2.79 -11.57
N GLU A 128 15.20 -1.59 -11.75
CA GLU A 128 15.37 -0.47 -10.82
C GLU A 128 14.14 -0.28 -9.92
N TYR A 129 14.27 0.61 -8.94
CA TYR A 129 13.14 0.99 -8.11
C TYR A 129 12.05 1.64 -8.97
N ASN A 130 10.79 1.32 -8.66
CA ASN A 130 9.62 1.88 -9.34
C ASN A 130 9.32 3.34 -8.94
N TYR A 131 10.31 4.08 -8.44
CA TYR A 131 10.15 5.48 -8.08
C TYR A 131 11.37 6.32 -8.45
N SER A 132 11.11 7.59 -8.67
CA SER A 132 12.10 8.64 -8.94
C SER A 132 11.79 9.84 -8.06
N ARG A 133 12.80 10.62 -7.68
CA ARG A 133 12.58 11.89 -6.99
C ARG A 133 12.42 13.03 -7.99
N LYS A 134 11.37 13.83 -7.81
CA LYS A 134 11.11 15.05 -8.60
C LYS A 134 10.79 16.19 -7.67
N THR A 135 11.13 17.41 -8.05
CA THR A 135 10.68 18.61 -7.34
C THR A 135 9.21 18.91 -7.66
N MET A 136 8.48 19.53 -6.74
CA MET A 136 7.10 19.97 -7.00
C MET A 136 7.01 20.96 -8.18
N ALA A 137 8.07 21.72 -8.47
CA ALA A 137 8.17 22.52 -9.69
C ALA A 137 8.15 21.66 -10.97
N GLN A 138 8.97 20.59 -11.01
CA GLN A 138 8.99 19.66 -12.14
C GLN A 138 7.67 18.91 -12.29
N VAL A 139 7.07 18.49 -11.17
CA VAL A 139 5.74 17.86 -11.17
C VAL A 139 4.71 18.81 -11.79
N ARG A 140 4.67 20.06 -11.33
CA ARG A 140 3.76 21.07 -11.88
C ARG A 140 3.97 21.32 -13.37
N GLU A 141 5.22 21.44 -13.81
CA GLU A 141 5.55 21.62 -15.22
C GLU A 141 5.06 20.43 -16.06
N ALA A 142 5.29 19.21 -15.59
CA ALA A 142 4.82 18.00 -16.26
C ALA A 142 3.29 17.94 -16.34
N PHE A 143 2.57 18.34 -15.29
CA PHE A 143 1.10 18.48 -15.32
C PHE A 143 0.60 19.59 -16.26
N GLY A 144 1.47 20.52 -16.66
CA GLY A 144 1.16 21.55 -17.67
C GLY A 144 1.31 21.08 -19.12
N LEU A 145 1.95 19.94 -19.35
CA LEU A 145 2.10 19.33 -20.66
C LEU A 145 0.80 18.63 -21.08
N ASP A 146 0.52 18.62 -22.38
CA ASP A 146 -0.55 17.79 -22.95
C ASP A 146 -0.15 16.30 -22.97
N LEU A 147 -1.12 15.42 -23.24
CA LEU A 147 -0.90 13.98 -23.19
C LEU A 147 0.16 13.52 -24.21
N LEU A 148 0.19 14.08 -25.42
CA LEU A 148 1.16 13.70 -26.47
C LEU A 148 2.59 14.08 -26.07
N GLN A 149 2.75 15.27 -25.48
CA GLN A 149 4.03 15.74 -24.96
C GLN A 149 4.52 14.87 -23.81
N ARG A 150 3.62 14.47 -22.89
CA ARG A 150 3.96 13.57 -21.79
C ARG A 150 4.37 12.19 -22.27
N THR A 151 3.58 11.57 -23.16
CA THR A 151 3.84 10.21 -23.65
C THR A 151 5.12 10.15 -24.49
N SER A 152 5.38 11.15 -25.34
CA SER A 152 6.64 11.23 -26.08
C SER A 152 7.89 11.33 -25.19
N GLN A 153 7.72 11.77 -23.93
CA GLN A 153 8.78 11.84 -22.92
C GLN A 153 8.74 10.69 -21.90
N GLY A 154 7.78 9.77 -22.02
CA GLY A 154 7.57 8.68 -21.06
C GLY A 154 7.07 9.11 -19.69
N ILE A 155 6.47 10.30 -19.59
CA ILE A 155 6.04 10.90 -18.32
C ILE A 155 4.59 10.50 -18.01
N LEU A 156 4.40 9.51 -17.14
CA LEU A 156 3.10 9.12 -16.60
C LEU A 156 3.19 8.93 -15.08
N TRP A 157 3.53 10.01 -14.39
CA TRP A 157 3.85 9.98 -12.97
C TRP A 157 2.63 9.77 -12.08
N ASN A 158 2.87 9.06 -10.98
CA ASN A 158 1.88 8.83 -9.93
C ASN A 158 2.50 9.07 -8.56
N ILE A 159 1.97 10.04 -7.81
CA ILE A 159 2.40 10.36 -6.45
C ILE A 159 1.35 9.79 -5.51
N LEU A 160 1.77 8.92 -4.60
CA LEU A 160 0.87 8.09 -3.80
C LEU A 160 0.87 8.41 -2.30
N ASP A 161 1.80 9.22 -1.82
CA ASP A 161 2.05 9.37 -0.38
C ASP A 161 2.37 10.82 0.03
N LEU A 162 1.91 11.81 -0.74
CA LEU A 162 2.16 13.22 -0.44
C LEU A 162 1.34 13.67 0.78
N ALA A 163 1.97 14.11 1.85
CA ALA A 163 1.27 14.63 3.03
C ALA A 163 0.31 15.79 2.66
N ASN A 164 -0.91 15.73 3.20
CA ASN A 164 -1.89 16.79 2.98
C ASN A 164 -1.64 17.95 3.97
N HIS A 165 -1.16 19.07 3.42
CA HIS A 165 -1.06 20.36 4.13
C HIS A 165 -1.92 21.46 3.50
N THR A 166 -2.72 21.12 2.49
CA THR A 166 -3.40 22.08 1.62
C THR A 166 -4.90 22.10 1.84
N PHE A 167 -5.51 20.93 2.02
CA PHE A 167 -6.96 20.81 2.09
C PHE A 167 -7.40 20.51 3.51
N GLU A 168 -8.12 21.46 4.09
CA GLU A 168 -8.68 21.39 5.43
C GLU A 168 -10.10 20.81 5.40
N ASN A 169 -10.55 20.21 6.52
CA ASN A 169 -11.91 19.69 6.71
C ASN A 169 -12.36 18.68 5.63
N VAL A 170 -11.41 17.93 5.09
CA VAL A 170 -11.62 16.92 4.03
C VAL A 170 -11.81 15.52 4.56
N THR A 171 -11.52 15.28 5.83
CA THR A 171 -11.79 14.00 6.49
C THR A 171 -13.30 13.76 6.53
N PRO A 172 -13.80 12.60 6.07
CA PRO A 172 -15.22 12.28 6.09
C PRO A 172 -15.80 12.40 7.50
N ALA A 173 -17.02 12.93 7.63
CA ALA A 173 -17.70 13.05 8.92
C ALA A 173 -17.84 11.69 9.63
N GLY A 174 -17.94 10.61 8.85
CA GLY A 174 -17.91 9.23 9.33
C GLY A 174 -16.70 8.85 10.18
N LEU A 175 -15.56 9.55 10.00
CA LEU A 175 -14.29 9.26 10.66
C LEU A 175 -13.94 10.27 11.77
N THR A 176 -14.90 11.11 12.18
CA THR A 176 -14.67 12.10 13.25
C THR A 176 -15.04 11.59 14.64
N THR A 177 -15.47 10.34 14.79
CA THR A 177 -15.82 9.73 16.09
C THR A 177 -14.57 9.26 16.84
N ASP A 178 -14.64 9.14 18.18
CA ASP A 178 -13.55 8.64 19.01
C ASP A 178 -13.05 7.26 18.57
N ALA A 179 -13.98 6.35 18.21
CA ALA A 179 -13.65 5.01 17.73
C ALA A 179 -12.81 5.05 16.44
N THR A 180 -13.21 5.88 15.47
CA THR A 180 -12.50 6.04 14.19
C THR A 180 -11.20 6.84 14.29
N GLN A 181 -10.99 7.56 15.40
CA GLN A 181 -9.78 8.33 15.68
C GLN A 181 -8.77 7.56 16.54
N PHE A 182 -8.94 6.26 16.74
CA PHE A 182 -8.03 5.44 17.54
C PHE A 182 -6.56 5.55 17.12
N LEU A 183 -6.28 5.68 15.82
CA LEU A 183 -4.92 5.93 15.32
C LEU A 183 -4.30 7.23 15.87
N LYS A 184 -5.09 8.31 16.01
CA LYS A 184 -4.66 9.58 16.60
C LYS A 184 -4.36 9.40 18.08
N HIS A 185 -5.22 8.68 18.80
CA HIS A 185 -4.99 8.36 20.21
C HIS A 185 -3.67 7.61 20.40
N ILE A 186 -3.34 6.63 19.54
CA ILE A 186 -2.03 5.94 19.55
C ILE A 186 -0.86 6.92 19.43
N LYS A 187 -0.96 7.92 18.55
CA LYS A 187 0.13 8.91 18.36
C LYS A 187 0.30 9.85 19.55
N VAL A 188 -0.78 10.28 20.21
CA VAL A 188 -0.70 11.17 21.39
C VAL A 188 0.05 10.50 22.54
N PHE A 189 -0.05 9.18 22.69
CA PHE A 189 0.74 8.41 23.67
C PHE A 189 2.25 8.34 23.34
N ARG A 190 2.72 8.81 22.17
CA ARG A 190 4.13 8.75 21.72
C ARG A 190 5.01 9.93 22.15
N GLY A 191 4.49 11.05 22.67
CA GLY A 191 5.33 12.24 22.93
C GLY A 191 4.75 13.23 23.94
N GLY A 192 5.63 13.77 24.81
CA GLY A 192 5.30 14.63 25.95
C GLY A 192 4.56 15.90 25.55
N THR A 193 3.46 16.16 26.24
CA THR A 193 2.44 17.20 26.00
C THR A 193 2.93 18.66 26.07
N ALA A 194 4.25 18.90 26.12
CA ALA A 194 4.84 20.23 26.32
C ALA A 194 6.15 20.50 25.55
N HIS A 195 6.62 19.59 24.69
CA HIS A 195 7.72 19.95 23.78
C HIS A 195 7.11 20.69 22.59
N ARG A 196 7.40 21.98 22.46
CA ARG A 196 7.29 22.66 21.18
C ARG A 196 8.26 21.93 20.26
N ASP A 197 7.74 21.09 19.38
CA ASP A 197 8.49 20.64 18.22
C ASP A 197 8.87 21.91 17.45
N GLU A 198 10.07 22.44 17.72
CA GLU A 198 10.87 23.19 16.75
C GLU A 198 11.29 22.20 15.65
N GLN A 199 10.33 21.52 15.03
CA GLN A 199 10.57 20.78 13.81
C GLN A 199 10.58 21.84 12.72
N ASP A 200 11.81 22.18 12.35
CA ASP A 200 12.20 22.86 11.14
C ASP A 200 11.20 22.55 10.01
N LEU A 201 10.69 23.55 9.29
CA LEU A 201 9.73 23.32 8.20
C LEU A 201 10.29 22.36 7.13
N ASN A 202 11.62 22.23 7.07
CA ASN A 202 12.37 21.28 6.26
C ASN A 202 12.37 19.82 6.78
N GLN A 203 11.92 19.58 8.02
CA GLN A 203 11.84 18.28 8.68
C GLN A 203 10.42 17.71 8.77
N ARG A 204 9.39 18.42 8.27
CA ARG A 204 8.07 17.81 8.11
C ARG A 204 8.23 16.58 7.22
N SER A 205 8.07 15.39 7.79
CA SER A 205 8.05 14.17 6.99
C SER A 205 6.90 14.31 6.00
N TRP A 206 7.20 14.29 4.70
CA TRP A 206 6.19 14.37 3.64
C TRP A 206 5.26 13.16 3.61
N LYS A 207 5.38 12.23 4.56
CA LYS A 207 4.43 11.16 4.83
C LYS A 207 3.57 11.51 6.04
N CYS A 208 2.26 11.57 5.84
CA CYS A 208 1.28 11.74 6.91
C CYS A 208 0.20 10.66 6.77
N LEU A 209 0.15 9.73 7.72
CA LEU A 209 -0.74 8.57 7.61
C LEU A 209 -2.21 8.94 7.66
N GLU A 210 -2.61 9.96 8.41
CA GLU A 210 -4.03 10.27 8.63
C GLU A 210 -4.61 11.15 7.51
N SER A 211 -3.74 11.76 6.71
CA SER A 211 -4.13 12.70 5.67
C SER A 211 -3.02 12.83 4.64
N TRP A 212 -3.21 12.20 3.49
CA TRP A 212 -2.32 12.21 2.35
C TRP A 212 -3.07 12.53 1.06
N LEU A 213 -2.31 12.83 0.01
CA LEU A 213 -2.78 13.20 -1.31
C LEU A 213 -2.26 12.19 -2.33
N LEU A 214 -3.15 11.76 -3.21
CA LEU A 214 -2.79 11.08 -4.45
C LEU A 214 -2.81 12.11 -5.55
N LEU A 215 -1.69 12.34 -6.22
CA LEU A 215 -1.62 13.20 -7.40
C LEU A 215 -1.17 12.33 -8.58
N SER A 216 -2.07 12.12 -9.52
CA SER A 216 -1.90 11.09 -10.55
C SER A 216 -2.14 11.66 -11.93
N MET A 217 -1.20 11.40 -12.84
CA MET A 217 -1.42 11.71 -14.25
C MET A 217 -2.38 10.72 -14.89
N GLN A 218 -3.10 11.20 -15.90
CA GLN A 218 -3.87 10.38 -16.81
C GLN A 218 -3.03 9.20 -17.30
N HIS A 219 -3.65 8.02 -17.30
CA HIS A 219 -3.10 6.71 -17.64
C HIS A 219 -2.03 6.11 -16.73
N SER A 220 -1.78 6.70 -15.55
CA SER A 220 -0.98 6.05 -14.52
C SER A 220 -1.68 4.81 -13.95
N ILE A 221 -0.91 3.76 -13.67
CA ILE A 221 -1.37 2.46 -13.16
C ILE A 221 -0.62 2.11 -11.88
N SER A 222 -1.35 1.68 -10.87
CA SER A 222 -0.82 0.97 -9.71
C SER A 222 -1.34 -0.47 -9.74
N LEU A 223 -0.42 -1.42 -9.86
CA LEU A 223 -0.70 -2.87 -9.87
C LEU A 223 -1.21 -3.38 -8.51
N PRO A 224 -1.72 -4.63 -8.42
CA PRO A 224 -2.14 -5.23 -7.17
C PRO A 224 -1.19 -5.00 -6.00
N HIS A 225 -1.71 -4.36 -4.96
CA HIS A 225 -1.03 -4.15 -3.69
C HIS A 225 -2.06 -4.05 -2.57
N GLN A 226 -1.61 -4.18 -1.34
CA GLN A 226 -2.34 -3.71 -0.17
C GLN A 226 -1.62 -2.47 0.39
N ASP A 227 -2.40 -1.57 0.98
CA ASP A 227 -1.83 -0.47 1.74
C ASP A 227 -0.97 -1.04 2.86
N GLY A 228 0.20 -0.42 3.07
CA GLY A 228 1.11 -0.87 4.09
C GLY A 228 0.51 -0.76 5.49
N SER A 229 1.13 -1.44 6.44
CA SER A 229 0.86 -1.25 7.87
C SER A 229 -0.48 -1.77 8.38
N GLY A 230 -1.23 -2.51 7.56
CA GLY A 230 -2.50 -3.11 7.97
C GLY A 230 -3.55 -2.10 8.43
N LEU A 231 -3.46 -0.85 8.01
CA LEU A 231 -4.44 0.16 8.38
C LEU A 231 -5.65 0.09 7.44
N CYS A 232 -6.80 0.54 7.91
CA CYS A 232 -7.92 0.82 7.01
C CYS A 232 -7.63 2.12 6.26
N THR A 233 -8.19 2.27 5.07
CA THR A 233 -7.93 3.44 4.21
C THR A 233 -9.23 4.10 3.79
N TRP A 234 -9.24 5.41 3.72
CA TRP A 234 -10.29 6.18 3.06
C TRP A 234 -9.70 7.05 1.96
N VAL A 235 -10.44 7.24 0.87
CA VAL A 235 -10.04 8.07 -0.28
C VAL A 235 -11.24 8.83 -0.79
N LYS A 236 -11.16 10.16 -0.79
CA LYS A 236 -12.12 11.07 -1.41
C LYS A 236 -11.55 11.62 -2.71
N SER A 237 -12.26 11.40 -3.80
CA SER A 237 -11.87 11.90 -5.12
C SER A 237 -12.16 13.40 -5.23
N GLY A 238 -11.13 14.18 -5.54
CA GLY A 238 -11.23 15.64 -5.62
C GLY A 238 -11.42 16.15 -7.04
N GLN A 239 -10.53 15.74 -7.94
CA GLN A 239 -10.54 16.09 -9.36
C GLN A 239 -10.11 14.86 -10.16
N GLY A 240 -10.53 14.77 -11.42
CA GLY A 240 -10.20 13.68 -12.32
C GLY A 240 -11.13 12.48 -12.12
N ARG A 241 -10.70 11.31 -12.59
CA ARG A 241 -11.48 10.07 -12.50
C ARG A 241 -10.53 8.87 -12.31
N LYS A 242 -10.85 7.99 -11.38
CA LYS A 242 -10.05 6.79 -11.08
C LYS A 242 -10.90 5.53 -11.14
N LEU A 243 -10.35 4.47 -11.73
CA LEU A 243 -10.89 3.12 -11.66
C LEU A 243 -10.16 2.35 -10.56
N TRP A 244 -10.91 1.88 -9.58
CA TRP A 244 -10.44 0.99 -8.53
C TRP A 244 -10.87 -0.43 -8.84
N LEU A 245 -9.90 -1.34 -8.96
CA LEU A 245 -10.14 -2.76 -8.96
C LEU A 245 -9.83 -3.27 -7.56
N ILE A 246 -10.81 -3.87 -6.88
CA ILE A 246 -10.68 -4.29 -5.49
C ILE A 246 -10.95 -5.79 -5.40
N CYS A 247 -9.97 -6.53 -4.90
CA CYS A 247 -10.14 -7.94 -4.59
C CYS A 247 -10.93 -8.05 -3.28
N TYR A 248 -12.02 -8.82 -3.30
CA TYR A 248 -12.90 -8.97 -2.14
C TYR A 248 -13.15 -10.45 -1.84
N SER A 249 -13.46 -10.74 -0.58
CA SER A 249 -13.78 -12.11 -0.11
C SER A 249 -12.71 -13.17 -0.44
N MET A 250 -11.41 -12.81 -0.35
CA MET A 250 -10.31 -13.74 -0.58
C MET A 250 -10.34 -14.90 0.42
N THR A 251 -10.24 -16.12 -0.12
CA THR A 251 -9.94 -17.33 0.63
C THR A 251 -8.50 -17.33 1.13
N ASP A 252 -8.17 -18.20 2.08
CA ASP A 252 -6.80 -18.28 2.61
C ASP A 252 -5.80 -18.78 1.56
N ASP A 253 -6.21 -19.69 0.66
CA ASP A 253 -5.40 -20.13 -0.48
C ASP A 253 -5.09 -18.97 -1.44
N GLU A 254 -6.07 -18.09 -1.70
CA GLU A 254 -5.88 -16.90 -2.53
C GLU A 254 -4.98 -15.87 -1.87
N LYS A 255 -5.05 -15.71 -0.53
CA LYS A 255 -4.10 -14.87 0.22
C LYS A 255 -2.68 -15.41 0.15
N GLU A 256 -2.50 -16.73 0.24
CA GLU A 256 -1.17 -17.36 0.08
C GLU A 256 -0.64 -17.16 -1.34
N GLU A 257 -1.48 -17.34 -2.37
CA GLU A 257 -1.11 -17.07 -3.75
C GLU A 257 -0.72 -15.59 -3.96
N TYR A 258 -1.50 -14.67 -3.40
CA TYR A 258 -1.18 -13.25 -3.40
C TYR A 258 0.17 -12.96 -2.75
N GLY A 259 0.47 -13.57 -1.60
CA GLY A 259 1.76 -13.43 -0.93
C GLY A 259 2.95 -13.82 -1.82
N ARG A 260 2.76 -14.84 -2.67
CA ARG A 260 3.77 -15.31 -3.62
C ARG A 260 3.87 -14.46 -4.89
N GLN A 261 2.75 -13.93 -5.40
CA GLN A 261 2.70 -13.24 -6.69
C GLN A 261 2.80 -11.70 -6.59
N GLY A 262 2.37 -11.13 -5.46
CA GLY A 262 2.33 -9.69 -5.22
C GLY A 262 1.70 -8.91 -6.38
N PRO A 263 2.42 -7.99 -7.05
CA PRO A 263 1.89 -7.18 -8.15
C PRO A 263 1.46 -7.95 -9.41
N SER A 264 1.75 -9.26 -9.48
CA SER A 264 1.32 -10.12 -10.59
C SER A 264 0.02 -10.88 -10.28
N PHE A 265 -0.51 -10.73 -9.07
CA PHE A 265 -1.68 -11.48 -8.61
C PHE A 265 -2.94 -11.13 -9.40
N CYS A 266 -3.59 -12.17 -9.92
CA CYS A 266 -4.86 -12.07 -10.64
C CYS A 266 -5.85 -13.20 -10.26
N GLY A 267 -5.61 -13.87 -9.12
CA GLY A 267 -6.61 -14.76 -8.51
C GLY A 267 -7.66 -13.96 -7.73
N GLY A 268 -8.61 -14.64 -7.10
CA GLY A 268 -9.66 -13.97 -6.32
C GLY A 268 -10.81 -13.42 -7.14
N ARG A 269 -11.72 -12.74 -6.43
CA ARG A 269 -12.87 -12.04 -7.02
C ARG A 269 -12.60 -10.54 -6.99
N TRP A 270 -12.69 -9.90 -8.14
CA TRP A 270 -12.38 -8.48 -8.29
C TRP A 270 -13.64 -7.70 -8.63
N LEU A 271 -13.95 -6.68 -7.84
CA LEU A 271 -14.93 -5.67 -8.23
C LEU A 271 -14.23 -4.50 -8.92
N ARG A 272 -14.92 -3.83 -9.85
CA ARG A 272 -14.49 -2.57 -10.46
C ARG A 272 -15.40 -1.42 -10.04
N LEU A 273 -14.80 -0.31 -9.63
CA LEU A 273 -15.50 0.87 -9.13
C LEU A 273 -14.86 2.14 -9.69
N TRP A 274 -15.65 2.96 -10.37
CA TRP A 274 -15.23 4.30 -10.77
C TRP A 274 -15.44 5.28 -9.62
N LEU A 275 -14.39 6.02 -9.25
CA LEU A 275 -14.48 7.18 -8.37
C LEU A 275 -14.48 8.46 -9.19
N HIS A 276 -15.61 9.15 -9.16
CA HIS A 276 -15.82 10.48 -9.69
C HIS A 276 -15.54 11.54 -8.62
N PRO A 277 -15.32 12.81 -9.00
CA PRO A 277 -15.15 13.90 -8.03
C PRO A 277 -16.31 13.96 -7.03
N GLY A 278 -15.99 13.97 -5.73
CA GLY A 278 -16.96 13.94 -4.64
C GLY A 278 -17.16 12.56 -4.01
N ASP A 279 -16.92 11.49 -4.75
CA ASP A 279 -17.03 10.12 -4.24
C ASP A 279 -16.01 9.85 -3.14
N THR A 280 -16.39 9.03 -2.16
CA THR A 280 -15.46 8.51 -1.14
C THR A 280 -15.52 6.99 -1.07
N LEU A 281 -14.34 6.38 -1.02
CA LEU A 281 -14.14 4.95 -0.85
C LEU A 281 -13.49 4.70 0.51
N PHE A 282 -13.99 3.72 1.26
CA PHE A 282 -13.37 3.20 2.47
C PHE A 282 -13.02 1.73 2.24
N MET A 283 -11.77 1.37 2.54
CA MET A 283 -11.23 0.04 2.38
C MET A 283 -10.85 -0.54 3.74
N PRO A 284 -11.26 -1.78 4.03
CA PRO A 284 -10.75 -2.56 5.15
C PRO A 284 -9.23 -2.69 5.17
N SER A 285 -8.69 -3.09 6.32
CA SER A 285 -7.31 -3.58 6.42
C SER A 285 -7.06 -4.72 5.42
N SER A 286 -5.85 -4.76 4.85
CA SER A 286 -5.42 -5.79 3.88
C SER A 286 -6.24 -5.85 2.59
N THR A 287 -6.94 -4.78 2.23
CA THR A 287 -7.66 -4.73 0.95
C THR A 287 -6.65 -4.74 -0.20
N VAL A 288 -6.63 -5.83 -0.97
CA VAL A 288 -5.81 -5.93 -2.18
C VAL A 288 -6.52 -5.20 -3.31
N HIS A 289 -5.84 -4.25 -3.93
CA HIS A 289 -6.43 -3.40 -4.95
C HIS A 289 -5.42 -2.96 -6.01
N ALA A 290 -5.94 -2.55 -7.16
CA ALA A 290 -5.20 -1.95 -8.27
C ALA A 290 -5.96 -0.71 -8.75
N VAL A 291 -5.23 0.30 -9.25
CA VAL A 291 -5.80 1.60 -9.58
C VAL A 291 -5.34 2.06 -10.95
N TYR A 292 -6.28 2.54 -11.75
CA TYR A 292 -6.01 3.24 -13.00
C TYR A 292 -6.55 4.67 -12.93
N THR A 293 -5.76 5.63 -13.38
CA THR A 293 -6.19 7.04 -13.46
C THR A 293 -6.60 7.36 -14.88
N ASP A 294 -7.86 7.73 -15.11
CA ASP A 294 -8.38 8.00 -16.44
C ASP A 294 -8.17 9.45 -16.88
N LEU A 295 -8.23 10.38 -15.93
CA LEU A 295 -7.99 11.81 -16.13
C LEU A 295 -7.08 12.31 -15.02
N ASP A 296 -6.20 13.27 -15.34
CA ASP A 296 -5.36 13.96 -14.35
C ASP A 296 -6.16 14.29 -13.10
N GLY A 297 -5.73 13.70 -11.99
CA GLY A 297 -6.56 13.64 -10.81
C GLY A 297 -5.81 13.90 -9.52
N ILE A 298 -6.57 14.42 -8.56
CA ILE A 298 -6.15 14.50 -7.16
C ILE A 298 -7.20 13.84 -6.28
N CYS A 299 -6.74 13.05 -5.33
CA CYS A 299 -7.57 12.55 -4.24
C CYS A 299 -6.95 12.96 -2.91
N VAL A 300 -7.79 13.18 -1.91
CA VAL A 300 -7.35 13.19 -0.52
C VAL A 300 -7.69 11.84 0.06
N GLY A 301 -6.78 11.25 0.81
CA GLY A 301 -7.09 10.07 1.60
C GLY A 301 -6.40 10.09 2.93
N GLY A 302 -6.49 8.97 3.61
CA GLY A 302 -5.84 8.78 4.89
C GLY A 302 -6.09 7.37 5.38
N HIS A 303 -5.28 6.98 6.34
CA HIS A 303 -5.43 5.76 7.09
C HIS A 303 -6.16 6.04 8.39
N PHE A 304 -6.93 5.04 8.82
CA PHE A 304 -7.58 5.02 10.11
C PHE A 304 -7.50 3.60 10.69
N LEU A 305 -7.75 3.49 11.98
CA LEU A 305 -7.80 2.23 12.68
C LEU A 305 -9.00 2.26 13.61
N LEU A 306 -9.75 1.18 13.65
CA LEU A 306 -10.80 0.96 14.63
C LEU A 306 -10.25 0.00 15.70
N PRO A 307 -10.49 0.24 16.99
CA PRO A 307 -9.96 -0.61 18.07
C PRO A 307 -10.30 -2.09 17.88
N ARG A 308 -11.52 -2.35 17.40
CA ARG A 308 -12.03 -3.70 17.16
C ARG A 308 -11.38 -4.45 15.98
N PHE A 309 -10.73 -3.75 15.05
CA PHE A 309 -10.00 -4.34 13.92
C PHE A 309 -8.49 -4.38 14.14
N LEU A 310 -8.05 -4.19 15.39
CA LEU A 310 -6.64 -4.24 15.73
C LEU A 310 -6.00 -5.60 15.41
N LEU A 311 -6.73 -6.71 15.59
CA LEU A 311 -6.24 -8.04 15.24
C LEU A 311 -6.04 -8.20 13.73
N ASP A 312 -6.95 -7.67 12.92
CA ASP A 312 -6.83 -7.70 11.46
C ASP A 312 -5.62 -6.88 11.00
N CYS A 313 -5.39 -5.71 11.62
CA CYS A 313 -4.20 -4.90 11.41
C CYS A 313 -2.91 -5.66 11.75
N LEU A 314 -2.87 -6.38 12.88
CA LEU A 314 -1.71 -7.19 13.27
C LEU A 314 -1.47 -8.37 12.31
N ALA A 315 -2.54 -9.02 11.83
CA ALA A 315 -2.45 -10.09 10.85
C ALA A 315 -1.93 -9.57 9.49
N ALA A 316 -2.38 -8.39 9.07
CA ALA A 316 -1.91 -7.70 7.88
C ALA A 316 -0.42 -7.37 7.95
N ILE A 317 0.00 -6.77 9.06
CA ILE A 317 1.41 -6.48 9.36
C ILE A 317 2.24 -7.76 9.30
N TRP A 318 1.76 -8.83 9.93
CA TRP A 318 2.43 -10.12 9.89
C TRP A 318 2.60 -10.64 8.47
N PHE A 319 1.56 -10.54 7.65
CA PHE A 319 1.59 -10.96 6.26
C PHE A 319 2.61 -10.15 5.44
N GLU A 320 2.67 -8.83 5.62
CA GLU A 320 3.66 -7.94 4.97
C GLU A 320 5.10 -8.31 5.34
N ILE A 321 5.36 -8.63 6.60
CA ILE A 321 6.70 -9.03 7.08
C ILE A 321 7.21 -10.28 6.37
N HIS A 322 6.30 -11.18 6.00
CA HIS A 322 6.64 -12.45 5.35
C HIS A 322 6.59 -12.39 3.82
N ASN A 323 5.99 -11.34 3.26
CA ASN A 323 5.80 -11.17 1.83
C ASN A 323 6.14 -9.71 1.44
N ASP A 324 7.42 -9.42 1.21
CA ASP A 324 7.92 -8.05 1.00
C ASP A 324 7.47 -7.40 -0.31
N ILE A 325 6.81 -8.15 -1.20
CA ILE A 325 6.31 -7.67 -2.50
C ILE A 325 4.83 -7.24 -2.49
N VAL A 326 4.11 -7.41 -1.38
CA VAL A 326 2.64 -7.22 -1.34
C VAL A 326 2.20 -5.79 -1.05
N THR A 327 3.11 -4.91 -0.67
CA THR A 327 2.81 -3.51 -0.39
C THR A 327 3.63 -2.59 -1.29
N ASN A 328 3.06 -1.44 -1.62
CA ASN A 328 3.73 -0.35 -2.32
C ASN A 328 4.47 0.61 -1.37
N ASP A 329 4.33 0.44 -0.04
CA ASP A 329 5.01 1.26 0.98
C ASP A 329 6.02 0.44 1.77
N HIS A 330 7.30 0.82 1.70
CA HIS A 330 8.36 0.15 2.43
C HIS A 330 8.82 0.99 3.63
N ASP A 331 8.14 0.89 4.77
CA ASP A 331 8.72 1.32 6.06
C ASP A 331 8.63 0.24 7.16
N PRO A 332 9.62 -0.68 7.19
CA PRO A 332 9.75 -1.68 8.26
C PRO A 332 9.95 -1.05 9.66
N GLY A 333 10.44 0.19 9.72
CA GLY A 333 10.67 0.92 10.96
C GLY A 333 9.38 1.41 11.59
N TRP A 334 8.41 1.81 10.77
CA TRP A 334 7.09 2.22 11.24
C TRP A 334 6.30 1.03 11.80
N ILE A 335 6.28 -0.11 11.12
CA ILE A 335 5.60 -1.33 11.57
C ILE A 335 6.07 -1.73 12.97
N ARG A 336 7.38 -1.78 13.20
CA ARG A 336 7.98 -2.12 14.50
C ARG A 336 7.63 -1.11 15.59
N LYS A 337 7.58 0.18 15.26
CA LYS A 337 7.18 1.25 16.19
C LYS A 337 5.69 1.13 16.53
N SER A 338 4.83 0.92 15.54
CA SER A 338 3.39 0.75 15.73
C SER A 338 3.05 -0.45 16.60
N LEU A 339 3.71 -1.59 16.40
CA LEU A 339 3.56 -2.76 17.28
C LEU A 339 3.95 -2.47 18.75
N HIS A 340 5.03 -1.71 18.95
CA HIS A 340 5.47 -1.31 20.29
C HIS A 340 4.45 -0.40 20.99
N ASP A 341 3.87 0.54 20.26
CA ASP A 341 2.96 1.53 20.84
C ASP A 341 1.55 0.98 21.08
N ILE A 342 1.07 0.12 20.18
CA ILE A 342 -0.14 -0.67 20.40
C ILE A 342 0.01 -1.49 21.69
N ARG A 343 1.17 -2.14 21.90
CA ARG A 343 1.46 -2.91 23.12
C ARG A 343 1.41 -2.04 24.37
N ARG A 344 2.11 -0.90 24.35
CA ARG A 344 2.17 0.01 25.50
C ARG A 344 0.78 0.55 25.87
N MET A 345 -0.07 0.84 24.89
CA MET A 345 -1.45 1.27 25.16
C MET A 345 -2.29 0.20 25.83
N ILE A 346 -2.20 -1.04 25.32
CA ILE A 346 -2.88 -2.19 25.93
C ILE A 346 -2.42 -2.39 27.39
N GLU A 347 -1.15 -2.10 27.70
CA GLU A 347 -0.60 -2.22 29.05
C GLU A 347 -1.02 -1.07 30.00
N ILE A 348 -1.34 0.12 29.48
CA ILE A 348 -1.56 1.35 30.28
C ILE A 348 -3.05 1.72 30.40
N ASP A 349 -3.89 1.46 29.40
CA ASP A 349 -5.27 1.95 29.37
C ASP A 349 -6.30 0.86 29.04
N ASN A 350 -6.97 0.35 30.08
CA ASN A 350 -8.11 -0.56 29.94
C ASN A 350 -9.42 0.16 29.54
N GLY A 351 -9.46 1.49 29.44
CA GLY A 351 -10.67 2.28 29.15
C GLY A 351 -10.87 2.63 27.67
N CYS A 352 -9.78 2.75 26.88
CA CYS A 352 -9.86 3.16 25.46
C CYS A 352 -10.59 2.17 24.53
N PHE A 353 -10.75 0.92 24.95
CA PHE A 353 -11.36 -0.14 24.14
C PHE A 353 -12.86 -0.36 24.45
N GLY A 354 -13.47 0.51 25.27
CA GLY A 354 -14.87 0.38 25.69
C GLY A 354 -15.14 -0.90 26.49
N GLU A 355 -16.40 -1.35 26.55
CA GLU A 355 -16.80 -2.54 27.31
C GLU A 355 -16.17 -3.86 26.79
N GLU A 356 -15.65 -3.89 25.56
CA GLU A 356 -14.95 -5.05 24.99
C GLU A 356 -13.44 -5.12 25.35
N SER A 357 -12.96 -4.16 26.13
CA SER A 357 -11.54 -3.96 26.45
C SER A 357 -10.78 -5.20 26.90
N PRO A 358 -11.23 -6.00 27.89
CA PRO A 358 -10.43 -7.11 28.40
C PRO A 358 -10.16 -8.20 27.35
N ARG A 359 -11.13 -8.45 26.47
CA ARG A 359 -11.02 -9.47 25.41
C ARG A 359 -10.12 -9.01 24.27
N ILE A 360 -10.26 -7.76 23.84
CA ILE A 360 -9.42 -7.17 22.79
C ILE A 360 -7.98 -7.08 23.28
N VAL A 361 -7.76 -6.59 24.51
CA VAL A 361 -6.45 -6.54 25.17
C VAL A 361 -5.79 -7.92 25.23
N GLN A 362 -6.51 -8.95 25.71
CA GLN A 362 -5.95 -10.30 25.83
C GLN A 362 -5.56 -10.89 24.46
N ARG A 363 -6.42 -10.78 23.44
CA ARG A 363 -6.12 -11.29 22.09
C ARG A 363 -4.99 -10.53 21.43
N CYS A 364 -4.92 -9.21 21.62
CA CYS A 364 -3.87 -8.37 21.06
C CYS A 364 -2.53 -8.60 21.76
N GLN A 365 -2.49 -8.85 23.08
CA GLN A 365 -1.26 -9.27 23.77
C GLN A 365 -0.69 -10.55 23.17
N VAL A 366 -1.54 -11.55 22.91
CA VAL A 366 -1.13 -12.79 22.24
C VAL A 366 -0.62 -12.51 20.82
N GLY A 367 -1.37 -11.74 20.02
CA GLY A 367 -0.98 -11.38 18.66
C GLY A 367 0.35 -10.64 18.59
N ILE A 368 0.55 -9.63 19.45
CA ILE A 368 1.78 -8.86 19.55
C ILE A 368 2.94 -9.75 19.97
N SER A 369 2.77 -10.59 21.00
CA SER A 369 3.80 -11.54 21.42
C SER A 369 4.22 -12.49 20.31
N LEU A 370 3.28 -12.96 19.47
CA LEU A 370 3.56 -13.79 18.31
C LEU A 370 4.36 -13.03 17.24
N VAL A 371 3.96 -11.80 16.91
CA VAL A 371 4.68 -10.93 15.96
C VAL A 371 6.12 -10.67 16.43
N TYR A 372 6.30 -10.32 17.70
CA TYR A 372 7.63 -10.11 18.29
C TYR A 372 8.47 -11.38 18.32
N LEU A 373 7.88 -12.54 18.63
CA LEU A 373 8.58 -13.81 18.67
C LEU A 373 9.17 -14.15 17.30
N VAL A 374 8.46 -13.89 16.21
CA VAL A 374 8.98 -14.17 14.87
C VAL A 374 9.96 -13.13 14.37
N TYR A 375 9.79 -11.84 14.69
CA TYR A 375 10.87 -10.87 14.48
C TYR A 375 12.16 -11.32 15.19
N TYR A 376 12.04 -11.83 16.42
CA TYR A 376 13.17 -12.33 17.19
C TYR A 376 13.77 -13.62 16.60
N ILE A 377 12.95 -14.57 16.16
CA ILE A 377 13.40 -15.79 15.49
C ILE A 377 14.09 -15.47 14.16
N ASN A 378 13.52 -14.61 13.32
CA ASN A 378 14.13 -14.19 12.05
C ASN A 378 15.45 -13.45 12.28
N PHE A 379 15.52 -12.61 13.33
CA PHE A 379 16.76 -11.95 13.75
C PHE A 379 17.82 -12.96 14.23
N LEU A 380 17.45 -13.94 15.04
CA LEU A 380 18.34 -15.01 15.47
C LEU A 380 18.80 -15.88 14.30
N GLN A 381 17.93 -16.22 13.36
CA GLN A 381 18.29 -16.94 12.14
C GLN A 381 19.29 -16.15 11.28
N LEU A 382 19.12 -14.82 11.16
CA LEU A 382 20.09 -13.95 10.50
C LEU A 382 21.45 -13.93 11.21
N ILE A 383 21.47 -13.94 12.54
CA ILE A 383 22.71 -14.04 13.33
C ILE A 383 23.38 -15.40 13.12
N LEU A 384 22.62 -16.49 13.24
CA LEU A 384 23.12 -17.85 13.06
C LEU A 384 23.63 -18.08 11.63
N TYR A 385 22.92 -17.57 10.62
CA TYR A 385 23.36 -17.60 9.23
C TYR A 385 24.66 -16.82 9.00
N ARG A 386 24.83 -15.67 9.66
CA ARG A 386 26.12 -14.92 9.64
C ARG A 386 27.25 -15.66 10.34
N MET A 387 26.94 -16.52 11.30
CA MET A 387 27.94 -17.36 11.99
C MET A 387 28.35 -18.58 11.14
N ASP A 388 27.45 -19.10 10.31
CA ASP A 388 27.70 -20.27 9.44
C ASP A 388 28.23 -19.91 8.04
N THR A 389 28.16 -18.65 7.61
CA THR A 389 28.91 -18.22 6.43
C THR A 389 30.40 -18.18 6.78
N PRO A 390 31.28 -19.02 6.17
CA PRO A 390 32.71 -18.93 6.42
C PRO A 390 33.16 -17.53 6.01
N ALA A 391 33.60 -16.74 6.98
CA ALA A 391 34.27 -15.48 6.71
C ALA A 391 35.38 -15.78 5.70
N CYS A 392 35.38 -15.13 4.54
CA CYS A 392 36.54 -15.19 3.64
C CYS A 392 37.77 -14.86 4.47
N ASN A 393 38.63 -15.86 4.69
CA ASN A 393 39.87 -15.68 5.43
C ASN A 393 40.91 -15.11 4.47
N CYS A 394 40.64 -13.92 3.93
CA CYS A 394 41.49 -13.26 2.94
C CYS A 394 42.71 -12.59 3.61
N LYS A 395 43.30 -13.21 4.65
CA LYS A 395 44.42 -12.67 5.43
C LYS A 395 45.81 -12.96 4.83
N SER A 396 45.94 -13.76 3.76
CA SER A 396 47.28 -14.17 3.26
C SER A 396 47.56 -14.02 1.77
N SER A 397 46.67 -13.46 0.93
CA SER A 397 47.00 -13.32 -0.52
C SER A 397 46.20 -12.25 -1.29
N CYS A 398 45.87 -11.11 -0.68
CA CYS A 398 45.31 -9.99 -1.44
C CYS A 398 46.43 -9.17 -2.10
N THR A 399 46.70 -9.40 -3.39
CA THR A 399 47.75 -8.67 -4.16
C THR A 399 47.31 -7.26 -4.60
N GLY A 400 46.43 -6.60 -3.85
CA GLY A 400 46.13 -5.16 -4.03
C GLY A 400 45.39 -4.75 -5.30
N ARG A 401 44.85 -5.68 -6.12
CA ARG A 401 44.07 -5.33 -7.34
C ARG A 401 42.56 -5.29 -7.18
N CYS A 402 42.02 -5.59 -6.01
CA CYS A 402 40.58 -5.39 -5.77
C CYS A 402 40.39 -3.96 -5.22
N GLY A 403 39.60 -3.13 -5.91
CA GLY A 403 39.29 -1.74 -5.53
C GLY A 403 38.41 -1.62 -4.28
N CYS A 404 38.67 -2.43 -3.26
CA CYS A 404 37.79 -2.69 -2.13
C CYS A 404 38.17 -1.87 -0.88
N SER A 405 38.62 -0.62 -1.02
CA SER A 405 39.08 0.18 0.13
C SER A 405 37.99 0.97 0.85
N LYS A 406 36.71 0.92 0.43
CA LYS A 406 35.62 1.60 1.16
C LYS A 406 34.33 0.76 1.20
N SER A 407 33.91 0.44 2.43
CA SER A 407 32.73 -0.32 2.87
C SER A 407 32.86 -1.86 2.91
N LYS A 408 32.77 -2.41 4.14
CA LYS A 408 32.69 -3.86 4.43
C LYS A 408 31.42 -4.54 3.88
N LEU A 409 30.53 -3.80 3.19
CA LEU A 409 29.24 -4.28 2.67
C LEU A 409 29.29 -4.71 1.19
N LYS A 410 30.28 -4.31 0.40
CA LYS A 410 30.32 -4.61 -1.05
C LYS A 410 30.84 -5.99 -1.45
N CYS A 411 31.36 -6.78 -0.52
CA CYS A 411 32.03 -8.06 -0.85
C CYS A 411 31.06 -9.19 -1.26
N MET A 412 29.79 -9.16 -0.83
CA MET A 412 28.89 -10.30 -1.01
C MET A 412 28.13 -10.35 -2.34
N ARG A 413 28.05 -9.27 -3.12
CA ARG A 413 27.30 -9.28 -4.40
C ARG A 413 28.14 -9.67 -5.61
N SER A 414 29.46 -9.52 -5.57
CA SER A 414 30.32 -9.71 -6.75
C SER A 414 30.89 -11.13 -6.92
N CYS A 415 30.75 -12.03 -5.95
CA CYS A 415 31.32 -13.40 -6.04
C CYS A 415 30.40 -14.45 -6.69
N HIS A 416 29.19 -14.07 -7.14
CA HIS A 416 28.29 -14.99 -7.86
C HIS A 416 28.30 -14.80 -9.40
N GLY A 417 29.13 -13.90 -9.92
CA GLY A 417 29.39 -13.77 -11.35
C GLY A 417 30.67 -14.51 -11.73
N GLY A 418 30.56 -15.60 -12.48
CA GLY A 418 31.66 -16.48 -12.83
C GLY A 418 32.85 -15.77 -13.48
N THR A 419 34.00 -15.81 -12.82
CA THR A 419 35.31 -15.89 -13.48
C THR A 419 36.19 -16.84 -12.69
N ARG A 420 36.82 -17.78 -13.40
CA ARG A 420 37.58 -18.91 -12.86
C ARG A 420 38.72 -18.42 -11.95
N CYS A 421 38.83 -19.03 -10.76
CA CYS A 421 40.07 -19.06 -10.01
C CYS A 421 40.96 -20.17 -10.63
N PRO A 422 42.20 -19.90 -11.06
CA PRO A 422 43.05 -20.92 -11.66
C PRO A 422 43.72 -21.72 -10.55
N GLY A 423 43.21 -22.93 -10.29
CA GLY A 423 43.88 -23.92 -9.45
C GLY A 423 42.92 -24.65 -8.53
N GLY A 424 42.71 -25.94 -8.79
CA GLY A 424 41.98 -26.84 -7.89
C GLY A 424 41.12 -27.83 -8.65
N ALA A 425 41.70 -28.98 -8.98
CA ALA A 425 41.00 -30.12 -9.56
C ALA A 425 40.13 -30.82 -8.51
N GLY A 426 38.96 -31.30 -8.95
CA GLY A 426 38.27 -32.46 -8.37
C GLY A 426 37.29 -32.21 -7.22
N ALA A 427 36.00 -32.00 -7.56
CA ALA A 427 34.87 -32.48 -6.76
C ALA A 427 33.61 -32.56 -7.63
N LYS A 428 32.93 -33.72 -7.59
CA LYS A 428 31.73 -34.06 -8.37
C LYS A 428 30.53 -33.21 -7.95
N ARG A 429 29.65 -32.94 -8.92
CA ARG A 429 28.33 -32.35 -8.75
C ARG A 429 27.33 -33.43 -8.32
N ASP A 430 26.60 -33.15 -7.24
CA ASP A 430 25.25 -33.62 -6.89
C ASP A 430 24.73 -32.55 -5.90
N GLY A 431 23.56 -31.93 -5.94
CA GLY A 431 22.34 -32.00 -6.73
C GLY A 431 21.32 -31.16 -5.93
N GLY A 432 20.95 -29.99 -6.44
CA GLY A 432 20.34 -28.88 -5.69
C GLY A 432 18.84 -28.98 -5.37
N ASN A 433 18.35 -30.09 -4.80
CA ASN A 433 16.92 -30.26 -4.51
C ASN A 433 16.54 -30.58 -3.04
N CYS A 434 17.49 -30.59 -2.10
CA CYS A 434 17.19 -30.85 -0.68
C CYS A 434 16.70 -29.62 0.09
N LEU A 435 17.24 -28.43 -0.18
CA LEU A 435 17.08 -27.26 0.71
C LEU A 435 15.70 -26.56 0.59
N ALA A 436 15.10 -26.53 -0.61
CA ALA A 436 13.76 -25.97 -0.80
C ALA A 436 12.68 -26.87 -0.16
N ASN A 437 12.86 -28.19 -0.24
CA ASN A 437 11.94 -29.17 0.34
C ASN A 437 11.98 -29.18 1.87
N GLU A 438 13.15 -28.97 2.49
CA GLU A 438 13.25 -28.94 3.95
C GLU A 438 12.66 -27.65 4.56
N ARG A 439 12.80 -26.51 3.87
CA ARG A 439 12.21 -25.23 4.28
C ARG A 439 10.68 -25.25 4.15
N ALA A 440 10.15 -25.79 3.06
CA ALA A 440 8.71 -25.97 2.85
C ALA A 440 8.09 -26.97 3.83
N LYS A 441 8.81 -28.04 4.20
CA LYS A 441 8.31 -29.05 5.15
C LYS A 441 8.23 -28.53 6.58
N LYS A 442 9.19 -27.70 7.02
CA LYS A 442 9.17 -27.08 8.36
C LYS A 442 8.12 -25.96 8.50
N LEU A 443 7.83 -25.23 7.43
CA LEU A 443 6.76 -24.21 7.39
C LEU A 443 5.35 -24.83 7.43
N ARG A 444 5.13 -25.97 6.77
CA ARG A 444 3.86 -26.72 6.85
C ARG A 444 3.59 -27.25 8.26
N THR A 445 4.62 -27.71 8.97
CA THR A 445 4.48 -28.17 10.36
C THR A 445 4.12 -27.03 11.31
N ALA A 446 4.69 -25.83 11.11
CA ALA A 446 4.35 -24.65 11.93
C ALA A 446 2.92 -24.15 11.67
N SER A 447 2.47 -24.13 10.41
CA SER A 447 1.08 -23.76 10.05
C SER A 447 0.05 -24.79 10.54
N ALA A 448 0.38 -26.09 10.53
CA ALA A 448 -0.51 -27.13 11.05
C ALA A 448 -0.71 -27.05 12.57
N ILE A 449 0.31 -26.58 13.31
CA ILE A 449 0.21 -26.32 14.77
C ILE A 449 -0.64 -25.07 15.07
N LEU A 450 -0.67 -24.11 14.14
CA LEU A 450 -1.50 -22.89 14.23
C LEU A 450 -2.97 -23.13 13.88
N ALA A 451 -3.28 -24.13 13.04
CA ALA A 451 -4.66 -24.47 12.66
C ALA A 451 -5.39 -25.37 13.67
N THR A 452 -4.69 -25.93 14.66
CA THR A 452 -5.24 -26.86 15.66
C THR A 452 -5.39 -26.25 17.06
N ARG A 453 -5.16 -24.94 17.21
CA ARG A 453 -5.34 -24.17 18.45
C ARG A 453 -6.03 -22.85 18.15
#